data_AF-A0A954S493-F1
#
_entry.id   AF-A0A954S493-F1
#
_cell.length_a   1.000
_cell.length_b   1.000
_cell.length_c   1.000
_cell.angle_alpha   90.00
_cell.angle_beta   90.00
_cell.angle_gamma   90.00
#
_symmetry.space_group_name_H-M   'P 1'
#
loop_
_entity.id
_entity.type
_entity.pdbx_description
1 polymer ?
#
loop_
_entity_poly.entity_id
_entity_poly.type
_entity_poly.pdbx_seq_one_letter_code
_entity_poly.pdbx_strand_id
1 'polypeptide(L)'
;MSVKKCPFCAEEIAAEAIKCKHCGSMLDGRETVFDYPPVIITGPVLVSAIWNLLTFAWWGFAGISWLPCFGLLIAASYAILAYYEITTFQRAETMPPRELYDRCGILSIVQIVLGLTNALPVICGVLLLVYRDKLLLYEETPPVVRE
;
A
#
# COMPACT_ATOMS: atom_id res chain seq x y z
N MET A 1 21.74 33.80 -20.26
CA MET A 1 21.31 32.46 -19.82
C MET A 1 22.50 31.83 -19.11
N SER A 2 22.42 31.56 -17.81
CA SER A 2 23.49 30.84 -17.13
C SER A 2 23.35 29.34 -17.41
N VAL A 3 24.50 28.66 -17.47
CA VAL A 3 24.59 27.22 -17.72
C VAL A 3 25.27 26.54 -16.54
N LYS A 4 24.93 25.27 -16.31
CA LYS A 4 25.59 24.39 -15.35
C LYS A 4 25.89 23.05 -16.03
N LYS A 5 26.81 22.26 -15.46
CA LYS A 5 27.02 20.89 -15.91
C LYS A 5 26.04 19.95 -15.21
N CYS A 6 25.49 19.00 -15.96
CA CYS A 6 24.73 17.91 -15.38
C CYS A 6 25.66 17.04 -14.50
N PRO A 7 25.33 16.78 -13.22
CA PRO A 7 26.15 15.93 -12.35
C PRO A 7 26.18 14.46 -12.78
N PHE A 8 25.24 14.03 -13.63
CA PHE A 8 25.11 12.63 -14.05
C PHE A 8 25.81 12.32 -15.38
N CYS A 9 25.70 13.21 -16.37
CA CYS A 9 26.25 12.98 -17.72
C CYS A 9 27.30 14.02 -18.15
N ALA A 10 27.66 14.96 -17.27
CA ALA A 10 28.65 16.03 -17.48
C ALA A 10 28.35 17.04 -18.62
N GLU A 11 27.27 16.85 -19.38
CA GLU A 11 26.85 17.75 -20.45
C GLU A 11 26.34 19.12 -19.95
N GLU A 12 26.43 20.12 -20.83
CA GLU A 12 25.94 21.47 -20.55
C GLU A 12 24.42 21.59 -20.68
N ILE A 13 23.82 22.18 -19.65
CA ILE A 13 22.37 22.37 -19.49
C ILE A 13 22.07 23.78 -18.95
N ALA A 14 20.83 24.24 -19.11
CA ALA A 14 20.39 25.50 -18.53
C ALA A 14 20.51 25.48 -17.00
N ALA A 15 20.89 26.59 -16.38
CA ALA A 15 21.02 26.68 -14.93
C ALA A 15 19.70 26.38 -14.21
N GLU A 16 18.58 26.87 -14.76
CA GLU A 16 17.22 26.56 -14.29
C GLU A 16 16.69 25.17 -14.69
N ALA A 17 17.49 24.32 -15.36
CA ALA A 17 17.04 22.99 -15.77
C ALA A 17 16.73 22.11 -14.54
N ILE A 18 15.47 21.64 -14.49
CA ILE A 18 14.96 20.64 -13.56
C ILE A 18 15.20 19.21 -14.09
N LYS A 19 15.25 19.03 -15.42
CA LYS A 19 15.51 17.74 -16.08
C LYS A 19 16.59 17.92 -17.14
N CYS A 20 17.55 16.99 -17.18
CA CYS A 20 18.61 17.01 -18.19
C CYS A 20 18.05 16.59 -19.56
N LYS A 21 18.26 17.40 -20.61
CA LYS A 21 17.83 17.10 -21.99
C LYS A 21 18.64 15.98 -22.67
N HIS A 22 19.81 15.65 -22.14
CA HIS A 22 20.74 14.69 -22.73
C HIS A 22 20.56 13.29 -22.13
N CYS A 23 20.53 13.18 -20.79
CA CYS A 23 20.40 11.90 -20.09
C CYS A 23 19.03 11.66 -19.44
N GLY A 24 18.16 12.68 -19.35
CA GLY A 24 16.83 12.55 -18.76
C GLY A 24 16.77 12.60 -17.23
N SER A 25 17.90 12.67 -16.52
CA SER A 25 17.94 12.71 -15.05
C SER A 25 17.30 13.98 -14.46
N MET A 26 16.62 13.86 -13.32
CA MET A 26 16.07 14.98 -12.55
C MET A 26 17.19 15.64 -11.72
N LEU A 27 17.20 16.97 -11.67
CA LEU A 27 18.27 17.82 -11.13
C LEU A 27 17.79 18.75 -10.01
N ASP A 28 16.52 18.65 -9.62
CA ASP A 28 15.90 19.49 -8.59
C ASP A 28 16.29 19.07 -7.16
N GLY A 29 17.22 18.11 -7.02
CA GLY A 29 17.68 17.63 -5.71
C GLY A 29 16.59 16.93 -4.91
N ARG A 30 15.39 16.76 -5.48
CA ARG A 30 14.41 15.82 -4.99
C ARG A 30 14.88 14.47 -5.46
N GLU A 31 15.60 13.78 -4.60
CA GLU A 31 15.50 12.33 -4.58
C GLU A 31 14.02 12.01 -4.44
N THR A 32 13.30 11.83 -5.56
CA THR A 32 12.04 11.09 -5.52
C THR A 32 12.41 9.62 -5.43
N VAL A 33 13.11 9.27 -4.35
CA VAL A 33 13.01 7.94 -3.78
C VAL A 33 11.61 7.91 -3.18
N PHE A 34 10.64 7.70 -4.06
CA PHE A 34 9.34 7.27 -3.63
C PHE A 34 9.57 5.88 -3.02
N ASP A 35 9.61 5.81 -1.69
CA ASP A 35 9.68 4.54 -0.96
C ASP A 35 8.45 3.72 -1.36
N TYR A 36 8.66 2.77 -2.29
CA TYR A 36 7.66 1.85 -2.77
C TYR A 36 7.82 0.52 -2.04
N PRO A 37 6.74 -0.06 -1.49
CA PRO A 37 5.37 0.45 -1.46
C PRO A 37 5.22 1.55 -0.39
N PRO A 38 4.33 2.53 -0.57
CA PRO A 38 4.19 3.61 0.40
C PRO A 38 3.64 3.11 1.74
N VAL A 39 4.25 3.53 2.84
CA VAL A 39 3.84 3.20 4.21
C VAL A 39 2.36 3.54 4.48
N ILE A 40 1.83 4.56 3.81
CA ILE A 40 0.41 4.95 3.90
C ILE A 40 -0.56 3.86 3.39
N ILE A 41 -0.07 2.91 2.59
CA ILE A 41 -0.82 1.75 2.12
C ILE A 41 -0.49 0.52 2.97
N THR A 42 0.79 0.18 3.12
CA THR A 42 1.17 -1.06 3.83
C THR A 42 0.89 -1.03 5.32
N GLY A 43 0.94 0.15 5.96
CA GLY A 43 0.60 0.33 7.37
C GLY A 43 -0.84 -0.09 7.68
N PRO A 44 -1.87 0.51 7.06
CA PRO A 44 -3.26 0.10 7.24
C PRO A 44 -3.52 -1.38 6.95
N VAL A 45 -2.88 -1.96 5.92
CA VAL A 45 -3.00 -3.41 5.62
C VAL A 45 -2.50 -4.26 6.79
N LEU A 46 -1.31 -3.96 7.31
CA LEU A 46 -0.71 -4.74 8.40
C LEU A 46 -1.49 -4.59 9.71
N VAL A 47 -1.90 -3.37 10.04
CA VAL A 47 -2.71 -3.08 11.25
C VAL A 47 -4.03 -3.84 11.18
N SER A 48 -4.71 -3.81 10.03
CA SER A 48 -5.95 -4.56 9.83
C SER A 48 -5.74 -6.08 9.96
N ALA A 49 -4.67 -6.61 9.36
CA ALA A 49 -4.34 -8.04 9.45
C ALA A 49 -4.17 -8.53 10.89
N ILE A 50 -3.40 -7.79 11.69
CA ILE A 50 -3.19 -8.12 13.11
C ILE A 50 -4.53 -8.11 13.86
N TRP A 51 -5.35 -7.09 13.63
CA TRP A 51 -6.66 -6.99 14.28
C TRP A 51 -7.63 -8.10 13.87
N ASN A 52 -7.62 -8.50 12.60
CA ASN A 52 -8.46 -9.58 12.09
C ASN A 52 -8.05 -10.93 12.71
N LEU A 53 -6.75 -11.16 12.98
CA LEU A 53 -6.30 -12.33 13.73
C LEU A 53 -6.75 -12.32 15.20
N LEU A 54 -6.71 -11.15 15.85
CA LEU A 54 -7.25 -10.99 17.21
C LEU A 54 -8.76 -11.26 17.25
N THR A 55 -9.47 -10.78 16.24
CA THR A 55 -10.92 -10.99 16.08
C THR A 55 -11.23 -12.47 15.85
N PHE A 56 -10.48 -13.14 14.97
CA PHE A 56 -10.55 -14.59 14.77
C PHE A 56 -10.34 -15.36 16.08
N ALA A 57 -9.30 -15.02 16.84
CA ALA A 57 -9.04 -15.66 18.13
C ALA A 57 -10.19 -15.43 19.13
N TRP A 58 -10.70 -14.20 19.23
CA TRP A 58 -11.83 -13.89 20.11
C TRP A 58 -13.08 -14.71 19.76
N TRP A 59 -13.47 -14.73 18.48
CA TRP A 59 -14.64 -15.51 18.04
C TRP A 59 -14.42 -17.02 18.13
N GLY A 60 -13.18 -17.49 17.98
CA GLY A 60 -12.79 -18.90 18.12
C GLY A 60 -12.78 -19.40 19.57
N PHE A 61 -12.40 -18.57 20.55
CA PHE A 61 -12.33 -19.00 21.96
C PHE A 61 -13.58 -18.59 22.77
N ALA A 62 -14.06 -17.36 22.61
CA ALA A 62 -15.19 -16.83 23.39
C ALA A 62 -16.53 -16.93 22.64
N GLY A 63 -16.52 -16.76 21.31
CA GLY A 63 -17.72 -16.77 20.47
C GLY A 63 -18.37 -18.15 20.30
N ILE A 64 -17.55 -19.21 20.24
CA ILE A 64 -18.02 -20.60 20.09
C ILE A 64 -18.96 -21.03 21.24
N SER A 65 -18.76 -20.48 22.44
CA SER A 65 -19.54 -20.83 23.63
C SER A 65 -20.99 -20.31 23.62
N TRP A 66 -21.31 -19.31 22.78
CA TRP A 66 -22.63 -18.66 22.80
C TRP A 66 -23.43 -18.92 21.51
N LEU A 67 -22.79 -18.90 20.34
CA LEU A 67 -23.41 -19.24 19.04
C LEU A 67 -22.38 -19.96 18.14
N PRO A 68 -22.24 -21.30 18.24
CA PRO A 68 -21.13 -22.02 17.61
C PRO A 68 -21.10 -21.89 16.09
N CYS A 69 -22.24 -22.01 15.39
CA CYS A 69 -22.26 -21.92 13.93
C CYS A 69 -22.02 -20.50 13.40
N PHE A 70 -22.62 -19.48 14.04
CA PHE A 70 -22.48 -18.09 13.59
C PHE A 70 -21.09 -17.54 13.91
N GLY A 71 -20.55 -17.87 15.09
CA GLY A 71 -19.19 -17.48 15.49
C GLY A 71 -18.11 -18.08 14.57
N LEU A 72 -18.26 -19.34 14.16
CA LEU A 72 -17.33 -19.98 13.20
C LEU A 72 -17.35 -19.33 11.82
N LEU A 73 -18.54 -18.98 11.30
CA LEU A 73 -18.66 -18.29 10.02
C LEU A 73 -17.98 -16.91 10.04
N ILE A 74 -18.21 -16.14 11.11
CA ILE A 74 -17.55 -14.86 11.31
C ILE A 74 -16.03 -15.03 11.45
N ALA A 75 -15.59 -15.95 12.32
CA ALA A 75 -14.16 -16.23 12.53
C ALA A 75 -13.47 -16.60 11.22
N ALA A 76 -14.07 -17.50 10.42
CA ALA A 76 -13.52 -17.91 9.13
C ALA A 76 -13.38 -16.72 8.17
N SER A 77 -14.38 -15.82 8.11
CA SER A 77 -14.31 -14.64 7.24
C SER A 77 -13.15 -13.70 7.61
N TYR A 78 -12.89 -13.47 8.90
CA TYR A 78 -11.76 -12.66 9.37
C TYR A 78 -10.42 -13.35 9.16
N ALA A 79 -10.34 -14.67 9.32
CA ALA A 79 -9.11 -15.42 9.02
C ALA A 79 -8.76 -15.35 7.52
N ILE A 80 -9.76 -15.49 6.64
CA ILE A 80 -9.58 -15.36 5.19
C ILE A 80 -9.12 -13.94 4.84
N LEU A 81 -9.74 -12.90 5.42
CA LEU A 81 -9.33 -11.52 5.19
C LEU A 81 -7.90 -11.27 5.67
N ALA A 82 -7.56 -11.69 6.88
CA ALA A 82 -6.20 -11.58 7.43
C ALA A 82 -5.16 -12.27 6.53
N TYR A 83 -5.48 -13.45 5.99
CA TYR A 83 -4.61 -14.14 5.04
C TYR A 83 -4.35 -13.30 3.78
N TYR A 84 -5.39 -12.70 3.17
CA TYR A 84 -5.21 -11.85 1.99
C TYR A 84 -4.45 -10.55 2.30
N GLU A 85 -4.64 -9.97 3.49
CA GLU A 85 -3.88 -8.79 3.92
C GLU A 85 -2.41 -9.11 4.14
N ILE A 86 -2.09 -10.22 4.83
CA ILE A 86 -0.70 -10.65 5.06
C ILE A 86 -0.01 -10.96 3.74
N THR A 87 -0.66 -11.69 2.85
CA THR A 87 -0.08 -12.02 1.54
C THR A 87 0.12 -10.78 0.67
N THR A 88 -0.76 -9.80 0.76
CA THR A 88 -0.60 -8.50 0.08
C THR A 88 0.57 -7.73 0.68
N PHE A 89 0.68 -7.66 2.00
CA PHE A 89 1.78 -6.98 2.70
C PHE A 89 3.14 -7.61 2.35
N GLN A 90 3.25 -8.94 2.43
CA GLN A 90 4.49 -9.68 2.13
C GLN A 90 4.95 -9.52 0.68
N ARG A 91 4.01 -9.34 -0.26
CA ARG A 91 4.31 -9.19 -1.69
C ARG A 91 4.41 -7.74 -2.14
N ALA A 92 4.07 -6.76 -1.29
CA ALA A 92 3.91 -5.37 -1.70
C ALA A 92 5.18 -4.77 -2.32
N GLU A 93 6.37 -5.15 -1.86
CA GLU A 93 7.66 -4.68 -2.40
C GLU A 93 7.98 -5.17 -3.81
N THR A 94 7.49 -6.36 -4.18
CA THR A 94 7.77 -6.97 -5.49
C THR A 94 6.61 -6.85 -6.46
N MET A 95 5.46 -6.37 -5.99
CA MET A 95 4.25 -6.25 -6.76
C MET A 95 4.31 -5.00 -7.65
N PRO A 96 3.87 -5.07 -8.93
CA PRO A 96 3.73 -3.86 -9.74
C PRO A 96 2.64 -2.93 -9.17
N PRO A 97 2.79 -1.59 -9.27
CA PRO A 97 1.88 -0.64 -8.63
C PRO A 97 0.40 -0.83 -9.00
N ARG A 98 0.12 -1.21 -10.25
CA ARG A 98 -1.24 -1.44 -10.74
C ARG A 98 -1.90 -2.68 -10.13
N GLU A 99 -1.14 -3.76 -9.92
CA GLU A 99 -1.67 -4.93 -9.22
C GLU A 99 -1.94 -4.61 -7.75
N LEU A 100 -1.07 -3.83 -7.11
CA LEU A 100 -1.28 -3.38 -5.74
C LEU A 100 -2.50 -2.46 -5.62
N TYR A 101 -2.72 -1.58 -6.60
CA TYR A 101 -3.92 -0.74 -6.71
C TYR A 101 -5.21 -1.56 -6.73
N ASP A 102 -5.27 -2.57 -7.60
CA ASP A 102 -6.44 -3.43 -7.75
C ASP A 102 -6.71 -4.22 -6.46
N ARG A 103 -5.66 -4.80 -5.85
CA ARG A 103 -5.76 -5.51 -4.58
C ARG A 103 -6.24 -4.62 -3.44
N CYS A 104 -5.68 -3.42 -3.30
CA CYS A 104 -6.15 -2.45 -2.30
C CYS A 104 -7.61 -2.06 -2.51
N GLY A 105 -8.06 -1.98 -3.77
CA GLY A 105 -9.47 -1.78 -4.10
C GLY A 105 -10.38 -2.88 -3.57
N ILE A 106 -10.03 -4.15 -3.82
CA ILE A 106 -10.83 -5.28 -3.34
C ILE A 106 -10.78 -5.36 -1.80
N LEU A 107 -9.58 -5.27 -1.22
CA LEU A 107 -9.39 -5.35 0.23
C LEU A 107 -10.15 -4.25 0.98
N SER A 108 -10.12 -3.00 0.49
CA SER A 108 -10.85 -1.91 1.13
C SER A 108 -12.36 -2.12 1.17
N ILE A 109 -12.96 -2.61 0.08
CA ILE A 109 -14.39 -2.93 0.03
C ILE A 109 -14.71 -4.06 1.03
N VAL A 110 -13.91 -5.14 1.02
CA VAL A 110 -14.13 -6.28 1.91
C VAL A 110 -13.96 -5.89 3.38
N GLN A 111 -12.97 -5.06 3.71
CA GLN A 111 -12.75 -4.53 5.06
C GLN A 111 -13.92 -3.67 5.54
N ILE A 112 -14.47 -2.80 4.68
CA ILE A 112 -15.62 -1.96 5.03
C ILE A 112 -16.87 -2.81 5.27
N VAL A 113 -17.13 -3.81 4.41
CA VAL A 113 -18.31 -4.68 4.53
C VAL A 113 -18.21 -5.61 5.73
N LEU A 114 -17.09 -6.32 5.91
CA LEU A 114 -16.88 -7.23 7.05
C LEU A 114 -16.61 -6.49 8.36
N GLY A 115 -16.17 -5.24 8.29
CA GLY A 115 -15.85 -4.39 9.43
C GLY A 115 -17.05 -3.67 10.05
N LEU A 116 -18.29 -3.84 9.58
CA LEU A 116 -19.44 -3.13 10.19
C LEU A 116 -19.63 -3.40 11.69
N THR A 117 -19.07 -4.50 12.19
CA THR A 117 -19.04 -4.86 13.62
C THR A 117 -17.76 -4.40 14.35
N ASN A 118 -16.78 -3.87 13.63
CA ASN A 118 -15.45 -3.50 14.12
C ASN A 118 -14.94 -2.21 13.44
N ALA A 119 -14.83 -1.13 14.21
CA ALA A 119 -14.43 0.17 13.66
C ALA A 119 -13.01 0.19 13.04
N LEU A 120 -12.06 -0.62 13.56
CA LEU A 120 -10.68 -0.56 13.10
C LEU A 120 -10.48 -1.04 11.64
N PRO A 121 -10.96 -2.24 11.22
CA PRO A 121 -10.94 -2.63 9.82
C PRO A 121 -11.66 -1.64 8.89
N VAL A 122 -12.75 -1.01 9.33
CA VAL A 122 -13.46 0.01 8.53
C VAL A 122 -12.56 1.22 8.28
N ILE A 123 -11.88 1.71 9.32
CA ILE A 123 -10.94 2.83 9.20
C ILE A 123 -9.79 2.46 8.24
N CYS A 124 -9.20 1.27 8.41
CA CYS A 124 -8.17 0.79 7.49
C CYS A 124 -8.68 0.70 6.04
N GLY A 125 -9.90 0.21 5.84
CA GLY A 125 -10.50 0.08 4.51
C GLY A 125 -10.73 1.43 3.85
N VAL A 126 -11.23 2.42 4.60
CA VAL A 126 -11.38 3.80 4.11
C VAL A 126 -10.02 4.40 3.76
N LEU A 127 -9.00 4.22 4.60
CA LEU A 127 -7.65 4.72 4.31
C LEU A 127 -7.10 4.11 3.01
N LEU A 128 -7.24 2.79 2.83
CA LEU A 128 -6.82 2.13 1.60
C LEU A 128 -7.58 2.66 0.38
N LEU A 129 -8.89 2.85 0.49
CA LEU A 129 -9.71 3.37 -0.60
C LEU A 129 -9.33 4.81 -0.99
N VAL A 130 -9.04 5.66 0.00
CA VAL A 130 -8.66 7.07 -0.22
C VAL A 130 -7.26 7.19 -0.79
N TYR A 131 -6.32 6.38 -0.32
CA TYR A 131 -4.91 6.54 -0.68
C TYR A 131 -4.45 5.64 -1.83
N ARG A 132 -5.22 4.65 -2.28
CA ARG A 132 -4.81 3.77 -3.38
C ARG A 132 -4.50 4.51 -4.68
N ASP A 133 -5.19 5.61 -4.98
CA ASP A 133 -4.95 6.37 -6.22
C ASP A 133 -3.52 6.94 -6.28
N LYS A 134 -2.85 7.11 -5.13
CA LYS A 134 -1.43 7.45 -5.09
C LYS A 134 -0.55 6.40 -5.73
N LEU A 135 -0.95 5.13 -5.79
CA LEU A 135 -0.20 4.05 -6.44
C LEU A 135 -0.10 4.26 -7.95
N LEU A 136 -1.05 4.95 -8.57
CA LEU A 136 -1.01 5.27 -10.00
C LEU A 136 0.14 6.24 -10.33
N LEU A 137 0.50 7.11 -9.38
CA LEU A 137 1.67 8.00 -9.53
C LEU A 137 2.98 7.20 -9.66
N TYR A 138 3.07 6.01 -9.04
CA TYR A 138 4.24 5.14 -9.13
C TYR A 138 4.29 4.36 -10.45
N GLU A 139 3.15 4.20 -11.14
CA GLU A 139 3.10 3.59 -12.47
C GLU A 139 3.66 4.56 -13.53
N GLU A 140 3.35 5.86 -13.41
CA GLU A 140 3.85 6.90 -14.32
C GLU A 140 5.35 7.20 -14.12
N THR A 141 5.84 7.07 -12.88
CA THR A 141 7.25 7.27 -12.54
C THR A 141 7.80 6.08 -11.73
N PRO A 142 8.32 5.02 -12.39
CA PRO A 142 8.79 3.84 -11.68
C PRO A 142 9.96 4.19 -10.75
N PRO A 143 10.02 3.58 -9.55
CA PRO A 143 11.11 3.84 -8.61
C PRO A 143 12.45 3.44 -9.24
N VAL A 144 13.47 4.30 -9.06
CA VAL A 144 14.83 3.98 -9.48
C VAL A 144 15.31 2.82 -8.60
N VAL A 145 15.46 1.64 -9.19
CA VAL A 145 15.98 0.46 -8.50
C VAL A 145 17.37 0.81 -7.98
N ARG A 146 17.52 0.87 -6.66
CA ARG A 146 18.85 0.97 -6.03
C ARG A 146 19.49 -0.41 -6.15
N GLU A 147 20.43 -0.55 -7.10
CA GLU A 147 21.31 -1.71 -7.23
C GLU A 147 22.27 -1.84 -6.03
#